data_AF-A0A385TWW9-F1
#
_entry.id   AF-A0A385TWW9-F1
#
_cell.length_a   1.000
_cell.length_b   1.000
_cell.length_c   1.000
_cell.angle_alpha   90.00
_cell.angle_beta   90.00
_cell.angle_gamma   90.00
#
_symmetry.space_group_name_H-M   'P 1'
#
loop_
_entity.id
_entity.type
_entity.pdbx_description
1 polymer ?
#
loop_
_entity_poly.entity_id
_entity_poly.type
_entity_poly.pdbx_seq_one_letter_code
_entity_poly.pdbx_strand_id
1 'polypeptide(L)'
;MSLVMKFKNANLDQVFQDIKDTYRLSSREIEVVAALAIHGENNRDLGCRLSIREHTLKNHMTSILHKTKLSSARELQALILRMMLLSYANSVYIGDLRVKGYSEYKGNKPVLIESGR
;
A
#
# COMPACT_ATOMS: atom_id res chain seq x y z
N MET A 1 -11.08 -8.56 -11.71
CA MET A 1 -11.66 -7.27 -11.27
C MET A 1 -10.58 -6.51 -10.52
N SER A 2 -10.12 -5.36 -11.03
CA SER A 2 -9.23 -4.51 -10.24
C SER A 2 -10.07 -3.80 -9.18
N LEU A 3 -9.86 -4.16 -7.91
CA LEU A 3 -10.58 -3.62 -6.75
C LEU A 3 -10.03 -2.24 -6.32
N VAL A 4 -9.02 -1.72 -7.02
CA VAL A 4 -8.22 -0.61 -6.52
C VAL A 4 -8.61 0.69 -7.24
N MET A 5 -9.20 1.61 -6.47
CA MET A 5 -9.50 2.97 -6.91
C MET A 5 -8.21 3.75 -7.20
N LYS A 6 -8.11 4.36 -8.38
CA LYS A 6 -7.02 5.28 -8.71
C LYS A 6 -7.32 6.66 -8.13
N PHE A 7 -6.70 7.02 -7.01
CA PHE A 7 -6.62 8.43 -6.60
C PHE A 7 -5.69 9.16 -7.59
N LYS A 8 -6.04 10.39 -7.97
CA LYS A 8 -5.36 11.17 -9.03
C LYS A 8 -3.82 11.23 -8.90
N ASN A 9 -3.26 11.03 -7.70
CA ASN A 9 -1.82 11.14 -7.44
C ASN A 9 -1.19 9.96 -6.68
N ALA A 10 -1.92 8.92 -6.27
CA ALA A 10 -1.34 7.76 -5.56
C ALA A 10 -1.68 6.46 -6.28
N ASN A 11 -0.64 5.74 -6.71
CA ASN A 11 -0.80 4.40 -7.26
C ASN A 11 -0.96 3.40 -6.12
N LEU A 12 -2.20 3.19 -5.68
CA LEU A 12 -2.52 2.23 -4.62
C LEU A 12 -2.10 0.79 -4.97
N ASP A 13 -2.10 0.41 -6.25
CA ASP A 13 -1.61 -0.90 -6.67
C ASP A 13 -0.13 -1.06 -6.31
N GLN A 14 0.68 -0.02 -6.56
CA GLN A 14 2.10 -0.02 -6.21
C GLN A 14 2.29 -0.14 -4.70
N VAL A 15 1.52 0.60 -3.90
CA VAL A 15 1.60 0.51 -2.43
C VAL A 15 1.33 -0.91 -1.94
N PHE A 16 0.30 -1.58 -2.48
CA PHE A 16 0.02 -2.96 -2.09
C PHE A 16 1.08 -3.95 -2.60
N GLN A 17 1.67 -3.73 -3.77
CA GLN A 17 2.82 -4.53 -4.19
C GLN A 17 4.04 -4.33 -3.28
N ASP A 18 4.35 -3.09 -2.91
CA ASP A 18 5.46 -2.79 -2.00
C ASP A 18 5.26 -3.46 -0.64
N ILE A 19 4.03 -3.43 -0.10
CA ILE A 19 3.67 -4.14 1.14
C ILE A 19 3.85 -5.64 0.97
N LYS A 20 3.34 -6.20 -0.13
CA LYS A 20 3.42 -7.63 -0.43
C LYS A 20 4.88 -8.10 -0.44
N ASP A 21 5.74 -7.37 -1.14
CA ASP A 21 7.15 -7.74 -1.32
C ASP A 21 7.94 -7.53 -0.04
N THR A 22 7.72 -6.42 0.67
CA THR A 22 8.38 -6.09 1.94
C THR A 22 8.12 -7.16 3.01
N TYR A 23 6.89 -7.64 3.10
CA TYR A 23 6.47 -8.59 4.14
C TYR A 23 6.28 -10.03 3.65
N ARG A 24 6.63 -10.31 2.38
CA ARG A 24 6.46 -11.63 1.73
C ARG A 24 5.05 -12.19 1.90
N LEU A 25 4.05 -11.35 1.67
CA LEU A 25 2.65 -11.75 1.71
C LEU A 25 2.30 -12.57 0.47
N SER A 26 1.50 -13.60 0.65
CA SER A 26 0.87 -14.32 -0.44
C SER A 26 -0.14 -13.43 -1.18
N SER A 27 -0.52 -13.83 -2.40
CA SER A 27 -1.56 -13.13 -3.16
C SER A 27 -2.87 -13.02 -2.39
N ARG A 28 -3.24 -14.06 -1.62
CA ARG A 28 -4.47 -14.01 -0.83
C ARG A 28 -4.39 -13.09 0.37
N GLU A 29 -3.23 -13.04 1.03
CA GLU A 29 -3.02 -12.13 2.17
C GLU A 29 -3.02 -10.66 1.74
N ILE A 30 -2.43 -10.32 0.59
CA ILE A 30 -2.47 -8.93 0.12
C ILE A 30 -3.89 -8.50 -0.29
N GLU A 31 -4.73 -9.41 -0.80
CA GLU A 31 -6.16 -9.13 -1.01
C GLU A 31 -6.88 -8.79 0.31
N VAL A 32 -6.58 -9.52 1.39
CA VAL A 32 -7.10 -9.23 2.73
C VAL A 32 -6.63 -7.87 3.22
N VAL A 33 -5.34 -7.55 3.08
CA VAL A 33 -4.77 -6.25 3.43
C VAL A 33 -5.43 -5.11 2.65
N ALA A 34 -5.62 -5.27 1.34
CA ALA A 34 -6.26 -4.27 0.50
C ALA A 34 -7.73 -4.04 0.90
N ALA A 35 -8.48 -5.12 1.11
CA ALA A 35 -9.87 -5.02 1.53
C ALA A 35 -10.00 -4.40 2.93
N LEU A 36 -9.10 -4.74 3.87
CA LEU A 36 -9.06 -4.12 5.20
C LEU A 36 -8.79 -2.61 5.13
N ALA A 37 -7.88 -2.19 4.24
CA ALA A 37 -7.53 -0.78 4.05
C ALA A 37 -8.67 0.04 3.41
N ILE A 38 -9.37 -0.54 2.44
CA ILE A 38 -10.42 0.15 1.69
C ILE A 38 -11.74 0.20 2.47
N HIS A 39 -12.09 -0.88 3.18
CA HIS A 39 -13.41 -1.02 3.79
C HIS A 39 -13.42 -0.82 5.31
N GLY A 40 -12.30 -1.08 6.00
CA GLY A 40 -12.22 -0.90 7.46
C GLY A 40 -13.14 -1.81 8.27
N GLU A 41 -13.59 -2.92 7.68
CA GLU A 41 -14.57 -3.84 8.26
C GLU A 41 -13.98 -4.78 9.34
N ASN A 42 -14.86 -5.36 10.16
CA ASN A 42 -14.48 -6.43 11.07
C ASN A 42 -14.28 -7.77 10.32
N ASN A 43 -13.77 -8.79 11.02
CA ASN A 43 -13.43 -10.08 10.39
C ASN A 43 -14.62 -10.81 9.76
N ARG A 44 -15.83 -10.63 10.30
CA ARG A 44 -17.02 -11.28 9.77
C ARG A 44 -17.39 -10.66 8.42
N ASP A 45 -17.51 -9.35 8.38
CA ASP A 45 -17.94 -8.61 7.19
C ASP A 45 -16.89 -8.67 6.08
N LEU A 46 -15.60 -8.55 6.45
CA LEU A 46 -14.49 -8.69 5.51
C LEU A 46 -14.42 -10.11 4.93
N GLY A 47 -14.74 -11.14 5.73
CA GLY A 47 -14.82 -12.52 5.27
C GLY A 47 -15.92 -12.70 4.22
N CYS A 48 -17.12 -12.18 4.50
CA CYS A 48 -18.24 -12.16 3.55
C CYS A 48 -17.86 -11.47 2.24
N ARG A 49 -17.23 -10.29 2.32
CA ARG A 49 -16.76 -9.53 1.16
C ARG A 49 -15.78 -10.33 0.30
N LEU A 50 -14.87 -11.04 0.94
CA LEU A 50 -13.86 -11.85 0.27
C LEU A 50 -14.33 -13.27 -0.06
N SER A 51 -15.64 -13.57 0.14
CA SER A 51 -16.24 -14.90 -0.08
C SER A 51 -15.50 -16.03 0.64
N ILE A 52 -15.03 -15.78 1.87
CA ILE A 52 -14.41 -16.76 2.76
C ILE A 52 -15.08 -16.75 4.13
N ARG A 53 -14.96 -17.87 4.86
CA ARG A 53 -15.51 -17.94 6.22
C ARG A 53 -14.70 -17.05 7.16
N GLU A 54 -15.35 -16.50 8.19
CA GLU A 54 -14.71 -15.67 9.21
C GLU A 54 -13.49 -16.36 9.84
N HIS A 55 -13.59 -17.67 10.11
CA HIS A 55 -12.46 -18.43 10.66
C HIS A 55 -11.24 -18.45 9.71
N THR A 56 -11.48 -18.55 8.40
CA THR A 56 -10.41 -18.52 7.38
C THR A 56 -9.78 -17.14 7.33
N LEU A 57 -10.57 -16.08 7.43
CA LEU A 57 -10.06 -14.72 7.50
C LEU A 57 -9.22 -14.50 8.77
N LYS A 58 -9.67 -15.00 9.93
CA LYS A 58 -8.88 -14.95 11.17
C LYS A 58 -7.50 -15.59 10.99
N ASN A 59 -7.43 -16.73 10.31
CA ASN A 59 -6.16 -17.38 10.01
C ASN A 59 -5.27 -16.52 9.10
N HIS A 60 -5.83 -15.90 8.06
CA HIS A 60 -5.09 -14.95 7.23
C HIS A 60 -4.57 -13.76 8.07
N MET A 61 -5.42 -13.16 8.91
CA MET A 61 -5.05 -12.06 9.78
C MET A 61 -3.92 -12.44 10.73
N THR A 62 -3.97 -13.62 11.36
CA THR A 62 -2.88 -14.11 12.22
C THR A 62 -1.57 -14.23 11.45
N SER A 63 -1.60 -14.79 10.23
CA SER A 63 -0.38 -14.93 9.42
C SER A 63 0.16 -13.57 8.97
N ILE A 64 -0.71 -12.65 8.56
CA ILE A 64 -0.33 -11.28 8.18
C ILE A 64 0.33 -10.58 9.37
N LEU A 65 -0.31 -10.56 10.54
CA LEU A 65 0.22 -9.91 11.73
C LEU A 65 1.57 -10.49 12.16
N HIS A 66 1.75 -11.80 12.05
CA HIS A 66 3.03 -12.46 12.29
C HIS A 66 4.11 -12.00 11.29
N LYS A 67 3.80 -11.96 9.99
CA LYS A 67 4.74 -11.52 8.93
C LYS A 67 5.10 -10.05 9.04
N THR A 68 4.15 -9.20 9.43
CA THR A 68 4.37 -7.76 9.63
C THR A 68 4.93 -7.42 11.01
N LYS A 69 5.02 -8.40 11.93
CA LYS A 69 5.41 -8.21 13.34
C LYS A 69 4.54 -7.20 14.07
N LEU A 70 3.24 -7.21 13.80
CA LEU A 70 2.25 -6.32 14.41
C LEU A 70 1.35 -7.10 15.37
N SER A 71 0.82 -6.41 16.36
CA SER A 71 -0.01 -7.01 17.41
C SER A 71 -1.50 -6.99 17.09
N SER A 72 -1.94 -6.12 16.16
CA SER A 72 -3.36 -5.90 15.90
C SER A 72 -3.68 -5.42 14.49
N ALA A 73 -4.92 -5.63 14.06
CA ALA A 73 -5.43 -5.09 12.80
C ALA A 73 -5.36 -3.55 12.74
N ARG A 74 -5.45 -2.87 13.89
CA ARG A 74 -5.32 -1.41 13.99
C ARG A 74 -3.89 -0.95 13.68
N GLU A 75 -2.89 -1.64 14.20
CA GLU A 75 -1.49 -1.36 13.84
C GLU A 75 -1.24 -1.62 12.36
N LEU A 76 -1.83 -2.68 11.81
CA LEU A 76 -1.74 -2.98 10.38
C LEU A 76 -2.36 -1.87 9.53
N GLN A 77 -3.55 -1.38 9.90
CA GLN A 77 -4.17 -0.24 9.22
C GLN A 77 -3.32 1.04 9.33
N ALA A 78 -2.73 1.32 10.49
CA ALA A 78 -1.85 2.46 10.68
C ALA A 78 -0.58 2.37 9.80
N LEU A 79 0.01 1.18 9.69
CA LEU A 79 1.13 0.93 8.79
C LEU A 79 0.75 1.21 7.33
N ILE A 80 -0.39 0.66 6.87
CA ILE A 80 -0.87 0.85 5.50
C ILE A 80 -1.10 2.34 5.21
N LEU A 81 -1.78 3.05 6.12
CA LEU A 81 -2.02 4.49 6.00
C LEU A 81 -0.70 5.26 5.90
N ARG A 82 0.28 4.95 6.75
CA ARG A 82 1.61 5.57 6.68
C ARG A 82 2.27 5.35 5.33
N MET A 83 2.22 4.13 4.78
CA MET A 83 2.81 3.83 3.48
C MET A 83 2.09 4.55 2.34
N MET A 84 0.75 4.65 2.39
CA MET A 84 -0.03 5.42 1.43
C MET A 84 0.32 6.91 1.46
N LEU A 85 0.46 7.50 2.65
CA LEU A 85 0.84 8.90 2.82
C LEU A 85 2.26 9.18 2.31
N LEU A 86 3.22 8.29 2.58
CA LEU A 86 4.59 8.41 2.06
C LEU A 86 4.63 8.27 0.53
N SER A 87 3.86 7.34 -0.02
CA SER A 87 3.74 7.16 -1.47
C SER A 87 3.15 8.41 -2.14
N TYR A 88 2.10 8.98 -1.57
CA TYR A 88 1.49 10.22 -2.05
C TYR A 88 2.43 11.43 -1.93
N ALA A 89 3.12 11.59 -0.80
CA ALA A 89 4.06 12.69 -0.62
C ALA A 89 5.20 12.63 -1.66
N ASN A 90 5.73 11.43 -1.92
CA ASN A 90 6.76 11.22 -2.93
C ASN A 90 6.25 11.51 -4.35
N SER A 91 5.03 11.11 -4.69
CA SER A 91 4.49 11.35 -6.04
C SER A 91 4.26 12.85 -6.32
N VAL A 92 3.76 13.59 -5.32
CA VAL A 92 3.60 15.05 -5.40
C VAL A 92 4.96 15.73 -5.55
N TYR A 93 5.95 15.33 -4.74
CA TYR A 93 7.29 15.92 -4.77
C TYR A 93 8.03 15.67 -6.09
N ILE A 94 7.97 14.45 -6.63
CA ILE A 94 8.53 14.12 -7.94
C ILE A 94 7.77 14.86 -9.05
N GLY A 95 6.46 15.04 -8.92
CA GLY A 95 5.66 15.87 -9.83
C GLY A 95 6.18 17.32 -9.88
N ASP A 96 6.37 17.94 -8.72
CA ASP A 96 6.93 19.29 -8.62
C ASP A 96 8.33 19.41 -9.21
N LEU A 97 9.17 18.37 -9.04
CA LEU A 97 10.51 18.34 -9.64
C LEU A 97 10.46 18.28 -11.16
N ARG A 98 9.63 17.39 -11.70
CA ARG A 98 9.46 17.25 -13.15
C ARG A 98 8.96 18.54 -13.79
N VAL A 99 8.01 19.24 -13.14
CA VAL A 99 7.55 20.57 -13.59
C VAL A 99 8.69 21.58 -13.63
N LYS A 100 9.65 21.48 -12.69
CA LYS A 100 10.83 22.34 -12.61
C LYS A 100 12.02 21.88 -13.48
N GLY A 101 11.87 20.82 -14.28
CA GLY A 101 12.94 20.30 -15.15
C GLY A 101 13.97 19.40 -14.43
N TYR A 102 13.63 18.89 -13.25
CA TYR A 102 14.48 18.00 -12.46
C TYR A 102 13.90 16.58 -12.40
N SER A 103 14.76 15.56 -12.30
CA SER A 103 14.36 14.14 -12.27
C SER A 103 14.13 13.63 -10.84
N GLU A 104 15.02 13.98 -9.92
CA GLU A 104 15.04 13.55 -8.51
C GLU A 104 15.96 14.46 -7.70
N TYR A 105 16.06 14.23 -6.38
CA TYR A 105 17.15 14.77 -5.57
C TYR A 105 18.17 13.68 -5.26
N LYS A 106 19.46 14.02 -5.39
CA LYS A 106 20.57 13.20 -4.91
C LYS A 106 21.22 13.91 -3.72
N GLY A 107 20.82 13.53 -2.50
CA GLY A 107 21.10 14.31 -1.29
C GLY A 107 20.28 15.60 -1.26
N ASN A 108 20.91 16.76 -0.97
CA ASN A 108 20.25 18.07 -0.95
C ASN A 108 20.30 18.81 -2.30
N LYS A 109 20.71 18.16 -3.40
CA LYS A 109 20.80 18.77 -4.74
C LYS A 109 19.82 18.12 -5.71
N PRO A 110 18.99 18.91 -6.43
CA PRO A 110 18.14 18.38 -7.49
C PRO A 110 18.99 18.01 -8.72
N VAL A 111 18.63 16.93 -9.39
CA VAL A 111 19.27 16.41 -10.60
C VAL A 111 18.47 16.92 -11.81
N LEU A 112 19.12 17.53 -12.80
CA LEU A 112 18.47 17.98 -14.02
C LEU A 112 18.03 16.78 -14.87
N ILE A 113 16.89 16.90 -15.54
CA ILE A 113 16.51 15.96 -16.60
C ILE A 113 17.54 16.16 -17.73
N GLU A 114 18.38 15.16 -17.98
CA GLU A 114 19.28 15.18 -19.13
C GLU A 114 18.44 15.27 -20.40
N SER A 115 18.54 16.40 -21.11
CA SER A 115 17.98 16.55 -22.45
C SER A 115 18.81 15.66 -23.36
N GLY A 116 18.33 14.44 -23.59
CA GLY A 116 18.94 13.50 -24.52
C GLY A 116 19.19 14.18 -25.87
N ARG A 117 20.43 14.10 -26.34
CA ARG A 117 20.82 14.42 -27.73
C ARG A 117 20.39 13.29 -28.65
#